data_AF-G2R870-F1
#
_entry.id   AF-G2R870-F1
#
_cell.length_a   1.000
_cell.length_b   1.000
_cell.length_c   1.000
_cell.angle_alpha   90.00
_cell.angle_beta   90.00
_cell.angle_gamma   90.00
#
_symmetry.space_group_name_H-M   'P 1'
#
loop_
_entity.id
_entity.type
_entity.pdbx_description
1 polymer ?
#
loop_
_entity_poly.entity_id
_entity_poly.type
_entity_poly.pdbx_seq_one_letter_code
_entity_poly.pdbx_strand_id
1 'polypeptide(L)'
;QQQQQAWTSDPHIYTEGEWRYIVLSPGQTVLFPSGNVHFVFRAQGEQTFALGDHILQWSSIDQWLEVVVSQVKNPEITNLDIELDVSKYVEIVKGFVENR
;
A
#
# COMPACT_ATOMS: atom_id res chain seq x y z
N GLN A 1 3.24 -5.49 -12.49
CA GLN A 1 2.01 -6.31 -12.44
C GLN A 1 2.29 -7.79 -12.16
N GLN A 2 3.10 -8.51 -12.95
CA GLN A 2 3.39 -9.94 -12.68
C GLN A 2 4.00 -10.24 -11.30
N GLN A 3 5.02 -9.48 -10.88
CA GLN A 3 5.66 -9.68 -9.57
C GLN A 3 4.70 -9.40 -8.40
N GLN A 4 3.87 -8.37 -8.54
CA GLN A 4 2.84 -8.03 -7.54
C GLN A 4 1.80 -9.15 -7.42
N GLN A 5 1.33 -9.70 -8.55
CA GLN A 5 0.39 -10.83 -8.55
C GLN A 5 0.99 -12.09 -7.92
N ALA A 6 2.25 -12.40 -8.24
CA ALA A 6 2.95 -13.53 -7.64
C ALA A 6 3.13 -13.35 -6.13
N TRP A 7 3.51 -12.15 -5.68
CA TRP A 7 3.57 -11.82 -4.26
C TRP A 7 2.20 -11.94 -3.58
N THR A 8 1.13 -11.42 -4.19
CA THR A 8 -0.23 -11.51 -3.65
C THR A 8 -0.73 -12.94 -3.55
N SER A 9 -0.25 -13.86 -4.40
CA SER A 9 -0.69 -15.27 -4.38
C SER A 9 -0.15 -16.07 -3.19
N ASP A 10 1.07 -15.79 -2.74
CA ASP A 10 1.65 -16.37 -1.53
C ASP A 10 2.76 -15.45 -0.98
N PRO A 11 2.40 -14.46 -0.14
CA PRO A 11 3.35 -13.46 0.34
C PRO A 11 4.38 -14.04 1.33
N HIS A 12 4.14 -15.24 1.87
CA HIS A 12 5.01 -15.84 2.88
C HIS A 12 6.23 -16.56 2.28
N ILE A 13 6.11 -17.05 1.04
CA ILE A 13 7.18 -17.78 0.36
C ILE A 13 7.80 -17.00 -0.81
N TYR A 14 7.23 -15.85 -1.18
CA TYR A 14 7.70 -15.08 -2.32
C TYR A 14 9.07 -14.42 -2.05
N THR A 15 10.09 -14.86 -2.80
CA THR A 15 11.47 -14.35 -2.70
C THR A 15 11.99 -13.73 -3.99
N GLU A 16 11.20 -13.77 -5.06
CA GLU A 16 11.57 -13.28 -6.39
C GLU A 16 11.43 -11.74 -6.52
N GLY A 17 11.81 -11.21 -7.68
CA GLY A 17 11.60 -9.80 -8.04
C GLY A 17 12.76 -8.86 -7.72
N GLU A 18 12.61 -7.60 -8.13
CA GLU A 18 13.62 -6.57 -7.91
C GLU A 18 13.31 -5.77 -6.63
N TRP A 19 14.11 -5.97 -5.59
CA TRP A 19 13.96 -5.28 -4.32
C TRP A 19 14.92 -4.09 -4.24
N ARG A 20 14.40 -2.93 -3.81
CA ARG A 20 15.21 -1.76 -3.52
C ARG A 20 15.31 -1.54 -2.01
N TYR A 21 16.53 -1.54 -1.50
CA TYR A 21 16.82 -1.21 -0.11
C TYR A 21 17.29 0.25 0.01
N ILE A 22 16.63 1.03 0.87
CA ILE A 22 16.97 2.43 1.15
C ILE A 22 17.00 2.65 2.65
N VAL A 23 18.07 3.28 3.15
CA VAL A 23 18.14 3.78 4.53
C VAL A 23 17.61 5.20 4.55
N LEU A 24 16.58 5.45 5.34
CA LEU A 24 16.04 6.79 5.55
C LEU A 24 16.75 7.46 6.72
N SER A 25 17.36 8.60 6.45
CA SER A 25 18.00 9.47 7.44
C SER A 25 17.04 10.55 7.95
N PRO A 26 17.30 11.13 9.14
CA PRO A 26 16.51 12.24 9.64
C PRO A 26 16.35 13.38 8.63
N GLY A 27 15.12 13.88 8.47
CA GLY A 27 14.78 14.93 7.52
C GLY A 27 14.40 14.45 6.10
N GLN A 28 14.50 13.15 5.83
CA GLN A 28 14.04 12.57 4.57
C GLN A 28 12.56 12.14 4.66
N THR A 29 11.90 12.11 3.50
CA THR A 29 10.52 11.62 3.35
C THR A 29 10.47 10.64 2.20
N VAL A 30 9.69 9.58 2.36
CA VAL A 30 9.40 8.60 1.31
C VAL A 30 7.90 8.60 1.04
N LEU A 31 7.55 8.45 -0.24
CA LEU A 31 6.18 8.23 -0.69
C LEU A 31 6.13 6.90 -1.42
N PHE A 32 5.27 5.99 -0.96
CA PHE A 32 5.02 4.72 -1.62
C PHE A 32 3.81 4.88 -2.56
N PRO A 33 3.96 4.67 -3.88
CA PRO A 33 2.82 4.62 -4.79
C PRO A 33 1.86 3.50 -4.41
N SER A 34 0.59 3.63 -4.81
CA SER A 34 -0.41 2.61 -4.52
C SER A 34 -0.01 1.23 -5.07
N GLY A 35 -0.17 0.19 -4.26
CA GLY A 35 0.22 -1.18 -4.61
C GLY A 35 1.71 -1.47 -4.53
N ASN A 36 2.54 -0.51 -4.09
CA ASN A 36 3.95 -0.78 -3.85
C ASN A 36 4.13 -1.70 -2.63
N VAL A 37 4.60 -2.93 -2.88
CA VAL A 37 4.97 -3.88 -1.83
C VAL A 37 6.24 -3.40 -1.16
N HIS A 38 6.18 -3.15 0.15
CA HIS A 38 7.29 -2.62 0.92
C HIS A 38 7.30 -3.17 2.35
N PHE A 39 8.48 -3.15 2.96
CA PHE A 39 8.69 -3.48 4.36
C PHE A 39 9.48 -2.36 5.01
N VAL A 40 9.07 -1.98 6.22
CA VAL A 40 9.78 -0.98 7.02
C VAL A 40 10.25 -1.64 8.31
N PHE A 41 11.55 -1.56 8.54
CA PHE A 41 12.17 -2.07 9.76
C PHE A 41 13.18 -1.06 10.29
N ARG A 42 13.42 -1.11 11.60
CA ARG A 42 14.40 -0.26 12.26
C ARG A 42 15.76 -0.95 12.22
N ALA A 43 16.79 -0.21 11.84
CA ALA A 43 18.17 -0.66 11.98
C ALA A 43 18.50 -0.86 13.47
N GLN A 44 19.29 -1.88 13.78
CA GLN A 44 19.62 -2.20 15.16
C GLN A 44 20.48 -1.08 15.78
N GLY A 45 20.17 -0.70 17.03
CA GLY A 45 21.00 0.22 17.81
C GLY A 45 20.54 1.69 17.79
N GLU A 46 19.54 2.04 17.00
CA GLU A 46 19.02 3.42 16.92
C GLU A 46 17.55 3.52 17.34
N GLN A 47 17.22 4.56 18.12
CA GLN A 47 15.84 4.95 18.36
C GLN A 47 15.40 5.91 17.26
N THR A 48 14.33 5.55 16.56
CA THR A 48 13.78 6.34 15.45
C THR A 48 12.39 6.83 15.79
N PHE A 49 12.07 8.06 15.37
CA PHE A 49 10.70 8.59 15.37
C PHE A 49 10.37 9.04 13.95
N ALA A 50 9.22 8.62 13.44
CA ALA A 50 8.72 8.99 12.12
C ALA A 50 7.22 9.27 12.20
N LEU A 51 6.75 10.18 11.35
CA LEU A 51 5.33 10.44 11.12
C LEU A 51 4.98 9.96 9.71
N GLY A 52 3.81 9.37 9.56
CA GLY A 52 3.33 8.87 8.28
C GLY A 52 1.81 8.76 8.27
N ASP A 53 1.27 8.68 7.06
CA ASP A 53 -0.15 8.45 6.81
C ASP A 53 -0.33 7.88 5.38
N HIS A 54 -1.55 7.48 5.05
CA HIS A 54 -1.94 7.01 3.74
C HIS A 54 -2.77 8.08 3.00
N ILE A 55 -2.54 8.21 1.70
CA ILE A 55 -3.30 9.14 0.84
C ILE A 55 -3.83 8.42 -0.40
N LEU A 56 -5.07 8.71 -0.77
CA LEU A 56 -5.66 8.27 -2.03
C LEU A 56 -5.61 9.42 -3.04
N GLN A 57 -4.93 9.20 -4.16
CA GLN A 57 -4.72 10.21 -5.18
C GLN A 57 -5.73 10.09 -6.32
N TRP A 58 -6.16 11.23 -6.84
CA TRP A 58 -7.05 11.33 -8.01
C TRP A 58 -6.44 10.77 -9.30
N SER A 59 -5.13 10.94 -9.47
CA SER A 59 -4.41 10.53 -10.68
C SER A 59 -4.32 9.01 -10.87
N SER A 60 -4.72 8.24 -9.86
CA SER A 60 -4.49 6.79 -9.80
C SER A 60 -5.67 6.04 -9.21
N ILE A 61 -6.90 6.53 -9.44
CA ILE A 61 -8.14 5.94 -8.92
C ILE A 61 -8.26 4.46 -9.24
N ASP A 62 -8.10 4.10 -10.52
CA ASP A 62 -8.21 2.71 -10.96
C ASP A 62 -7.20 1.81 -10.22
N GLN A 63 -5.95 2.27 -10.10
CA GLN A 63 -4.88 1.53 -9.45
C GLN A 63 -5.15 1.31 -7.96
N TRP A 64 -5.52 2.35 -7.20
CA TRP A 64 -5.74 2.17 -5.77
C TRP A 64 -7.03 1.40 -5.47
N LEU A 65 -8.06 1.49 -6.31
CA LEU A 65 -9.27 0.67 -6.18
C LEU A 65 -8.96 -0.82 -6.36
N GLU A 66 -8.16 -1.18 -7.37
CA GLU A 66 -7.71 -2.57 -7.56
C GLU A 66 -6.96 -3.11 -6.35
N VAL A 67 -6.11 -2.28 -5.73
CA VAL A 67 -5.38 -2.64 -4.52
C VAL A 67 -6.33 -2.86 -3.35
N VAL A 68 -7.27 -1.93 -3.11
CA VAL A 68 -8.29 -2.07 -2.06
C VAL A 68 -9.10 -3.35 -2.25
N VAL A 69 -9.57 -3.63 -3.47
CA VAL A 69 -10.29 -4.88 -3.77
C VAL A 69 -9.44 -6.11 -3.48
N SER A 70 -8.15 -6.07 -3.82
CA SER A 70 -7.22 -7.20 -3.60
C SER A 70 -6.99 -7.45 -2.11
N GLN A 71 -6.85 -6.39 -1.32
CA GLN A 71 -6.63 -6.48 0.12
C GLN A 71 -7.90 -6.88 0.89
N VAL A 72 -9.09 -6.47 0.41
CA VAL A 72 -10.37 -6.98 0.95
C VAL A 72 -10.51 -8.48 0.72
N LYS A 73 -10.09 -8.97 -0.45
CA LYS A 73 -10.19 -10.39 -0.80
C LYS A 73 -9.15 -11.26 -0.07
N ASN A 74 -7.99 -10.69 0.23
CA ASN A 74 -6.84 -11.39 0.83
C ASN A 74 -6.29 -10.55 1.99
N PRO A 75 -6.93 -10.55 3.17
CA PRO A 75 -6.55 -9.68 4.29
C PRO A 75 -5.10 -9.86 4.77
N GLU A 76 -4.47 -11.00 4.48
CA GLU A 76 -3.09 -11.32 4.83
C GLU A 76 -2.03 -10.54 4.03
N ILE A 77 -2.42 -9.88 2.93
CA ILE A 77 -1.49 -9.12 2.07
C ILE A 77 -1.34 -7.65 2.51
N THR A 78 -1.92 -7.27 3.64
CA THR A 78 -1.89 -5.91 4.16
C THR A 78 -1.68 -5.94 5.67
N ASN A 79 -0.98 -4.93 6.19
CA ASN A 79 -0.82 -4.71 7.62
C ASN A 79 -1.84 -3.72 8.20
N LEU A 80 -2.82 -3.31 7.39
CA LEU A 80 -3.88 -2.37 7.75
C LEU A 80 -5.22 -3.08 7.96
N ASP A 81 -5.97 -2.63 8.95
CA ASP A 81 -7.35 -3.05 9.18
C ASP A 81 -8.27 -2.45 8.11
N ILE A 82 -8.64 -3.24 7.12
CA ILE A 82 -9.40 -2.78 5.94
C ILE A 82 -10.91 -2.75 6.18
N GLU A 83 -11.40 -3.49 7.17
CA GLU A 83 -12.83 -3.77 7.36
C GLU A 83 -13.72 -2.53 7.59
N LEU A 84 -13.15 -1.40 8.04
CA LEU A 84 -13.95 -0.25 8.47
C LEU A 84 -14.16 0.85 7.41
N ASP A 85 -13.42 0.87 6.30
CA ASP A 85 -13.36 2.10 5.47
C ASP A 85 -13.53 1.89 3.96
N VAL A 86 -13.61 0.64 3.48
CA VAL A 86 -13.73 0.33 2.03
C VAL A 86 -14.99 0.92 1.42
N SER A 87 -16.14 0.72 2.08
CA SER A 87 -17.43 1.23 1.60
C SER A 87 -17.42 2.75 1.45
N LYS A 88 -16.68 3.46 2.31
CA LYS A 88 -16.54 4.91 2.22
C LYS A 88 -15.75 5.33 0.98
N TYR A 89 -14.66 4.63 0.66
CA TYR A 89 -13.88 4.91 -0.56
C TYR A 89 -14.70 4.66 -1.83
N VAL A 90 -15.47 3.58 -1.85
CA VAL A 90 -16.36 3.24 -2.98
C VAL A 90 -17.45 4.29 -3.16
N GLU A 91 -18.14 4.69 -2.08
CA GLU A 91 -19.19 5.71 -2.14
C GLU A 91 -18.64 7.08 -2.56
N ILE A 92 -17.46 7.46 -2.09
CA ILE A 92 -16.78 8.70 -2.50
C ILE A 92 -16.51 8.67 -4.02
N VAL A 93 -15.89 7.61 -4.54
CA VAL A 93 -15.61 7.50 -5.98
C VAL A 93 -16.90 7.47 -6.80
N LYS A 94 -17.89 6.70 -6.36
CA LYS A 94 -19.20 6.61 -7.03
C LYS A 94 -19.84 8.00 -7.15
N GLY A 95 -19.87 8.76 -6.06
CA GLY A 95 -20.39 10.13 -6.07
C GLY A 95 -19.68 11.04 -7.07
N PHE A 96 -18.38 10.83 -7.32
CA PHE A 96 -17.65 11.60 -8.34
C PHE A 96 -17.89 11.13 -9.77
N VAL A 97 -18.10 9.83 -9.99
CA VAL A 97 -18.44 9.30 -11.32
C VAL A 97 -19.85 9.71 -11.73
N GLU A 98 -20.81 9.70 -10.80
CA GLU A 98 -22.20 10.04 -11.06
C GLU A 98 -22.43 11.55 -11.28
N ASN A 99 -21.55 12.41 -10.76
CA ASN A 99 -21.62 13.87 -10.91
C ASN A 99 -20.72 14.43 -12.03
N ARG A 100 -20.34 13.58 -12.98
CA ARG A 100 -19.55 13.95 -14.17
C ARG A 100 -20.44 14.14 -15.38
#